data_AF-A0A916YXI6-F1
#
_entry.id   AF-A0A916YXI6-F1
#
_cell.length_a   1.000
_cell.length_b   1.000
_cell.length_c   1.000
_cell.angle_alpha   90.00
_cell.angle_beta   90.00
_cell.angle_gamma   90.00
#
_symmetry.space_group_name_H-M   'P 1'
#
loop_
_entity.id
_entity.type
_entity.pdbx_description
1 polymer ?
#
loop_
_entity_poly.entity_id
_entity_poly.type
_entity_poly.pdbx_seq_one_letter_code
_entity_poly.pdbx_strand_id
1 'polypeptide(L)'
;MAESADDIAVERSLIEDISTLVEDGKMLAEAEIDFHKKRALYAANEAKGITALFVAAAVCGFFAAMALVVGLVLALGQIITYWGSTALVTAVLGIIALLLAKKGTAKINRMKAVIAADEEGRNA
;
A
#
# COMPACT_ATOMS: atom_id res chain seq x y z
N MET A 1 58.43 -1.93 38.33
CA MET A 1 57.98 -0.97 37.31
C MET A 1 57.43 -1.67 36.06
N ALA A 2 56.91 -2.91 36.18
CA ALA A 2 56.33 -3.68 35.08
C ALA A 2 54.79 -3.62 35.05
N GLU A 3 54.15 -3.29 36.18
CA GLU A 3 52.69 -3.19 36.34
C GLU A 3 52.06 -2.11 35.46
N SER A 4 52.77 -1.02 35.17
CA SER A 4 52.26 0.07 34.33
C SER A 4 52.32 -0.21 32.83
N ALA A 5 53.09 -1.19 32.36
CA ALA A 5 53.21 -1.51 30.95
C ALA A 5 52.11 -2.49 30.48
N ASP A 6 51.67 -3.37 31.39
CA ASP A 6 50.61 -4.35 31.15
C ASP A 6 49.23 -3.67 31.11
N ASP A 7 48.96 -2.75 32.04
CA ASP A 7 47.72 -1.96 32.06
C ASP A 7 47.52 -1.13 30.77
N ILE A 8 48.59 -0.51 30.25
CA ILE A 8 48.54 0.25 28.99
C ILE A 8 48.25 -0.68 27.80
N ALA A 9 48.75 -1.92 27.83
CA ALA A 9 48.49 -2.91 26.79
C ALA A 9 47.04 -3.42 26.83
N VAL A 10 46.49 -3.65 28.03
CA VAL A 10 45.10 -4.06 28.24
C VAL A 10 44.13 -2.95 27.83
N GLU A 11 44.41 -1.69 28.20
CA GLU A 11 43.56 -0.55 27.82
C GLU A 11 43.52 -0.36 26.30
N ARG A 12 44.67 -0.49 25.61
CA ARG A 12 44.71 -0.46 24.15
C ARG A 12 43.94 -1.63 23.51
N SER A 13 44.03 -2.84 24.06
CA SER A 13 43.26 -4.00 23.58
C SER A 13 41.75 -3.80 23.71
N LEU A 14 41.28 -3.25 24.83
CA LEU A 14 39.84 -3.00 25.04
C LEU A 14 39.32 -1.89 24.13
N ILE A 15 40.14 -0.87 23.86
CA ILE A 15 39.81 0.18 22.90
C ILE A 15 39.71 -0.41 21.48
N GLU A 16 40.61 -1.31 21.11
CA GLU A 16 40.60 -2.02 19.82
C GLU A 16 39.34 -2.90 19.67
N ASP A 17 38.95 -3.62 20.72
CA ASP A 17 37.76 -4.48 20.73
C ASP A 17 36.47 -3.65 20.62
N ILE A 18 36.37 -2.51 21.30
CA ILE A 18 35.22 -1.60 21.16
C ILE A 18 35.18 -0.98 19.77
N SER A 19 36.32 -0.59 19.21
CA SER A 19 36.38 -0.09 17.83
C SER A 19 35.86 -1.14 16.85
N THR A 20 36.27 -2.40 17.03
CA THR A 20 35.85 -3.52 16.20
C THR A 20 34.34 -3.78 16.31
N LEU A 21 33.78 -3.76 17.52
CA LEU A 21 32.34 -3.92 17.74
C LEU A 21 31.50 -2.78 17.14
N VAL A 22 32.01 -1.54 17.17
CA VAL A 22 31.35 -0.39 16.55
C VAL A 22 31.35 -0.51 15.04
N GLU A 23 32.46 -0.97 14.47
CA GLU A 23 32.63 -1.17 13.03
C GLU A 23 31.72 -2.31 12.51
N ASP A 24 31.66 -3.42 13.26
CA ASP A 24 30.74 -4.54 12.99
C ASP A 24 29.27 -4.13 13.13
N GLY A 25 28.92 -3.35 14.16
CA GLY A 25 27.57 -2.83 14.35
C GLY A 25 27.13 -1.89 13.22
N LYS A 26 28.06 -1.11 12.68
CA LYS A 26 27.82 -0.25 11.52
C LYS A 26 27.61 -1.07 10.24
N MET A 27 28.41 -2.10 10.01
CA MET A 27 28.20 -3.02 8.88
C MET A 27 26.85 -3.75 8.96
N LEU A 28 26.43 -4.16 10.15
CA LEU A 28 25.12 -4.79 10.36
C LEU A 28 23.98 -3.81 10.06
N ALA A 29 24.07 -2.57 10.54
CA ALA A 29 23.08 -1.53 10.27
C ALA A 29 22.99 -1.19 8.77
N GLU A 30 24.14 -1.11 8.08
CA GLU A 30 24.18 -0.91 6.63
C GLU A 30 23.54 -2.09 5.88
N ALA A 31 23.78 -3.33 6.31
CA ALA A 31 23.17 -4.52 5.71
C ALA A 31 21.63 -4.55 5.87
N GLU A 32 21.11 -4.13 7.03
CA GLU A 32 19.68 -4.06 7.31
C GLU A 32 18.99 -3.03 6.41
N ILE A 33 19.58 -1.84 6.26
CA ILE A 33 19.09 -0.77 5.39
C ILE A 33 19.05 -1.26 3.94
N ASP A 34 20.10 -1.94 3.50
CA ASP A 34 20.21 -2.44 2.14
C ASP A 34 19.21 -3.57 1.85
N PHE A 35 18.91 -4.41 2.86
CA PHE A 35 17.86 -5.42 2.79
C PHE A 35 16.46 -4.80 2.63
N HIS A 36 16.14 -3.77 3.42
CA HIS A 36 14.86 -3.05 3.30
C HIS A 36 14.73 -2.33 1.96
N LYS A 37 15.81 -1.73 1.47
CA LYS A 37 15.86 -1.09 0.16
C LYS A 37 15.63 -2.10 -0.97
N LYS A 38 16.22 -3.29 -0.90
CA LYS A 38 16.01 -4.37 -1.87
C LYS A 38 14.58 -4.89 -1.84
N ARG A 39 13.98 -5.07 -0.66
CA ARG A 39 12.57 -5.48 -0.53
C ARG A 39 11.61 -4.42 -1.07
N ALA A 40 11.89 -3.13 -0.84
CA ALA A 40 11.11 -2.03 -1.40
C ALA A 40 11.24 -1.94 -2.93
N LEU A 41 12.45 -2.10 -3.48
CA LEU A 41 12.69 -2.11 -4.92
C LEU A 41 12.07 -3.33 -5.61
N TYR A 42 12.16 -4.51 -5.00
CA TYR A 42 11.52 -5.72 -5.49
C TYR A 42 10.00 -5.57 -5.51
N ALA A 43 9.41 -5.10 -4.40
CA ALA A 43 7.98 -4.79 -4.34
C ALA A 43 7.57 -3.74 -5.38
N ALA A 44 8.37 -2.70 -5.60
CA ALA A 44 8.11 -1.68 -6.61
C ALA A 44 8.21 -2.22 -8.05
N ASN A 45 9.12 -3.15 -8.32
CA ASN A 45 9.28 -3.72 -9.64
C ASN A 45 8.15 -4.72 -9.96
N GLU A 46 7.77 -5.54 -8.98
CA GLU A 46 6.64 -6.46 -9.09
C GLU A 46 5.30 -5.69 -9.21
N ALA A 47 5.20 -4.55 -8.53
CA ALA A 47 4.04 -3.67 -8.63
C ALA A 47 3.78 -3.21 -10.07
N LYS A 48 4.78 -3.11 -10.94
CA LYS A 48 4.56 -2.75 -12.37
C LYS A 48 3.78 -3.82 -13.12
N GLY A 49 4.16 -5.09 -12.98
CA GLY A 49 3.46 -6.21 -13.60
C GLY A 49 2.04 -6.36 -13.07
N ILE A 50 1.88 -6.26 -11.75
CA ILE A 50 0.58 -6.26 -11.09
C ILE A 50 -0.29 -5.10 -11.58
N THR A 51 0.26 -3.89 -11.65
CA THR A 51 -0.46 -2.71 -12.13
C THR A 51 -0.94 -2.89 -13.57
N ALA A 52 -0.10 -3.44 -14.46
CA ALA A 52 -0.50 -3.70 -15.84
C ALA A 52 -1.68 -4.69 -15.92
N LEU A 53 -1.66 -5.77 -15.13
CA LEU A 53 -2.76 -6.72 -15.04
C LEU A 53 -4.04 -6.09 -14.47
N PHE A 54 -3.93 -5.26 -13.42
CA PHE A 54 -5.08 -4.56 -12.86
C PHE A 54 -5.67 -3.53 -13.82
N VAL A 55 -4.85 -2.82 -14.59
CA VAL A 55 -5.30 -1.92 -15.65
C VAL A 55 -6.04 -2.71 -16.72
N ALA A 56 -5.47 -3.81 -17.20
CA ALA A 56 -6.12 -4.67 -18.18
C ALA A 56 -7.47 -5.20 -17.66
N ALA A 57 -7.50 -5.70 -16.41
CA ALA A 57 -8.72 -6.17 -15.76
C ALA A 57 -9.76 -5.04 -15.60
N ALA A 58 -9.35 -3.83 -15.26
CA ALA A 58 -10.25 -2.68 -15.16
C ALA A 58 -10.86 -2.30 -16.52
N VAL A 59 -10.06 -2.32 -17.59
CA VAL A 59 -10.54 -2.09 -18.97
C VAL A 59 -11.52 -3.18 -19.39
N CYS A 60 -11.18 -4.46 -19.20
CA CYS A 60 -12.09 -5.57 -19.51
C CYS A 60 -13.37 -5.51 -18.68
N GLY A 61 -13.25 -5.21 -17.38
CA GLY A 61 -14.39 -5.04 -16.47
C GLY A 61 -15.30 -3.89 -16.89
N PHE A 62 -14.74 -2.78 -17.37
CA PHE A 62 -15.51 -1.66 -17.92
C PHE A 62 -16.33 -2.07 -19.15
N PHE A 63 -15.71 -2.75 -20.11
CA PHE A 63 -16.43 -3.26 -21.29
C PHE A 63 -17.49 -4.30 -20.92
N ALA A 64 -17.19 -5.20 -19.98
CA ALA A 64 -18.16 -6.16 -19.47
C ALA A 64 -19.36 -5.47 -18.81
N ALA A 65 -19.12 -4.42 -18.01
CA ALA A 65 -20.20 -3.63 -17.41
C ALA A 65 -21.05 -2.93 -18.48
N MET A 66 -20.43 -2.32 -19.50
CA MET A 66 -21.15 -1.73 -20.63
C MET A 66 -22.00 -2.75 -21.38
N ALA A 67 -21.43 -3.93 -21.70
CA ALA A 67 -22.16 -5.01 -22.34
C ALA A 67 -23.34 -5.51 -21.50
N LEU A 68 -23.17 -5.61 -20.17
CA LEU A 68 -24.25 -5.95 -19.24
C LEU A 68 -25.36 -4.91 -19.29
N VAL A 69 -25.03 -3.61 -19.22
CA VAL A 69 -26.03 -2.53 -19.31
C VAL A 69 -26.81 -2.59 -20.61
N VAL A 70 -26.11 -2.70 -21.75
CA VAL A 70 -26.75 -2.79 -23.07
C VAL A 70 -27.63 -4.04 -23.15
N GLY A 71 -27.12 -5.19 -22.73
CA GLY A 71 -27.86 -6.45 -22.73
C GLY A 71 -29.11 -6.40 -21.86
N LEU A 72 -29.01 -5.83 -20.65
CA LEU A 72 -30.14 -5.67 -19.74
C LEU A 72 -31.19 -4.73 -20.33
N VAL A 73 -30.76 -3.62 -20.93
CA VAL A 73 -31.68 -2.67 -21.59
C VAL A 73 -32.45 -3.35 -22.71
N LEU A 74 -31.76 -4.11 -23.58
CA LEU A 74 -32.37 -4.82 -24.70
C LEU A 74 -33.31 -5.94 -24.24
N ALA A 75 -32.92 -6.70 -23.22
CA ALA A 75 -33.71 -7.79 -22.66
C ALA A 75 -35.01 -7.28 -22.01
N LEU A 76 -34.93 -6.29 -21.13
CA LEU A 76 -36.11 -5.69 -20.49
C LEU A 76 -36.93 -4.84 -21.47
N GLY A 77 -36.30 -4.31 -22.51
CA GLY A 77 -36.96 -3.55 -23.56
C GLY A 77 -38.10 -4.32 -24.23
N GLN A 78 -37.98 -5.65 -24.33
CA GLN A 78 -39.03 -6.52 -24.88
C GLN A 78 -40.22 -6.70 -23.93
N ILE A 79 -40.08 -6.38 -22.64
CA ILE A 79 -41.11 -6.59 -21.61
C ILE A 79 -41.81 -5.28 -21.25
N ILE A 80 -41.04 -4.22 -20.95
CA ILE A 80 -41.55 -2.96 -20.38
C ILE A 80 -41.29 -1.72 -21.24
N THR A 81 -40.89 -1.90 -22.50
CA THR A 81 -40.39 -0.87 -23.45
C THR A 81 -38.96 -0.42 -23.19
N TYR A 82 -38.27 0.03 -24.25
CA TYR A 82 -36.88 0.49 -24.16
C TYR A 82 -36.69 1.69 -23.23
N TRP A 83 -37.63 2.65 -23.24
CA TRP A 83 -37.57 3.81 -22.34
C TRP A 83 -37.78 3.45 -20.87
N GLY A 84 -38.71 2.53 -20.58
CA GLY A 84 -38.89 2.02 -19.22
C GLY A 84 -37.67 1.25 -18.72
N SER A 85 -37.07 0.47 -19.62
CA SER A 85 -35.86 -0.30 -19.36
C SER A 85 -34.65 0.59 -19.04
N THR A 86 -34.37 1.61 -19.86
CA THR A 86 -33.25 2.53 -19.61
C THR A 86 -33.42 3.30 -18.30
N ALA A 87 -34.64 3.77 -17.99
CA ALA A 87 -34.92 4.44 -16.73
C ALA A 87 -34.69 3.53 -15.52
N LEU A 88 -35.19 2.29 -15.57
CA LEU A 88 -35.05 1.32 -14.48
C LEU A 88 -33.59 0.94 -14.24
N VAL A 89 -32.86 0.57 -15.30
CA VAL A 89 -31.44 0.17 -15.19
C VAL A 89 -30.60 1.33 -14.65
N THR A 90 -30.85 2.55 -15.13
CA THR A 90 -30.14 3.75 -14.66
C THR A 90 -30.43 4.04 -13.19
N ALA A 91 -31.70 3.92 -12.76
CA ALA A 91 -32.07 4.12 -11.36
C ALA A 91 -31.39 3.11 -10.43
N VAL A 92 -31.40 1.81 -10.79
CA VAL A 92 -30.76 0.75 -10.02
C VAL A 92 -29.25 0.98 -9.91
N LEU A 93 -28.57 1.25 -11.04
CA LEU A 93 -27.13 1.54 -11.03
C LEU A 93 -26.79 2.81 -10.26
N GLY A 94 -27.64 3.84 -10.34
CA GLY A 94 -27.50 5.07 -9.57
C GLY A 94 -27.54 4.81 -8.05
N ILE A 95 -28.48 3.98 -7.59
CA ILE A 95 -28.55 3.57 -6.18
C ILE A 95 -27.29 2.81 -5.77
N ILE A 96 -26.84 1.86 -6.58
CA ILE A 96 -25.61 1.10 -6.33
C ILE A 96 -24.40 2.05 -6.23
N ALA A 97 -24.26 2.97 -7.18
CA ALA A 97 -23.19 3.97 -7.20
C ALA A 97 -23.19 4.84 -5.95
N LEU A 98 -24.36 5.31 -5.51
CA LEU A 98 -24.50 6.09 -4.28
C LEU A 98 -24.07 5.29 -3.04
N LEU A 99 -24.47 4.02 -2.94
CA LEU A 99 -24.07 3.15 -1.83
C LEU A 99 -22.56 2.90 -1.80
N LEU A 100 -21.95 2.66 -2.96
CA LEU A 100 -20.50 2.48 -3.09
C LEU A 100 -19.76 3.77 -2.72
N ALA A 101 -20.21 4.92 -3.21
CA ALA A 101 -19.62 6.22 -2.88
C ALA A 101 -19.65 6.48 -1.38
N LYS A 102 -20.79 6.27 -0.71
CA LYS A 102 -20.91 6.44 0.75
C LYS A 102 -19.97 5.52 1.53
N LYS A 103 -19.86 4.25 1.13
CA LYS A 103 -18.92 3.30 1.75
C LYS A 103 -17.46 3.72 1.53
N GLY A 104 -17.11 4.20 0.33
CA GLY A 104 -15.79 4.70 0.00
C GLY A 104 -15.41 5.90 0.86
N THR A 105 -16.27 6.92 0.93
CA THR A 105 -16.04 8.10 1.77
C THR A 105 -15.91 7.74 3.25
N ALA A 106 -16.73 6.81 3.76
CA ALA A 106 -16.64 6.35 5.14
C ALA A 106 -15.28 5.70 5.44
N LYS A 107 -14.74 4.91 4.50
CA LYS A 107 -13.42 4.29 4.65
C LYS A 107 -12.29 5.33 4.63
N ILE A 108 -12.37 6.31 3.73
CA ILE A 108 -11.39 7.41 3.66
C ILE A 108 -11.41 8.23 4.95
N ASN A 109 -12.59 8.54 5.49
CA ASN A 109 -12.71 9.31 6.72
C ASN A 109 -12.14 8.55 7.93
N ARG A 110 -12.34 7.23 8.01
CA ARG A 110 -11.71 6.40 9.05
C ARG A 110 -10.18 6.42 8.95
N MET A 111 -9.64 6.30 7.74
CA MET A 111 -8.19 6.38 7.52
C MET A 111 -7.64 7.74 7.94
N LYS A 112 -8.30 8.83 7.58
CA LYS A 112 -7.92 10.20 8.00
C LYS A 112 -7.94 10.37 9.51
N ALA A 113 -8.96 9.83 10.19
CA ALA A 113 -9.06 9.93 11.64
C ALA A 113 -7.91 9.20 12.37
N VAL A 114 -7.50 8.03 11.88
CA VAL A 114 -6.37 7.29 12.45
C VAL A 114 -5.05 8.06 12.26
N ILE A 115 -4.84 8.67 11.08
CA ILE A 115 -3.64 9.47 10.82
C ILE A 115 -3.61 10.73 11.68
N ALA A 116 -4.74 11.43 11.83
CA ALA A 116 -4.82 12.64 12.66
C ALA A 116 -4.57 12.34 14.14
N ALA A 117 -5.07 11.21 14.66
CA ALA A 117 -4.83 10.78 16.03
C ALA A 117 -3.35 10.45 16.31
N ASP A 118 -2.62 9.91 15.31
CA ASP A 118 -1.17 9.65 15.42
C ASP A 118 -0.35 10.96 15.44
N GLU A 119 -0.76 11.96 14.64
CA GLU A 119 -0.11 13.28 14.63
C GLU A 119 -0.31 14.03 15.96
N GLU A 120 -1.49 13.96 16.57
CA GLU A 120 -1.75 14.57 17.88
C GLU A 120 -0.94 13.89 19.00
N GLY A 121 -0.81 12.56 18.99
CA GLY A 121 -0.03 11.82 20.00
C GLY A 121 1.49 12.03 19.91
N ARG A 122 2.01 12.49 18.76
CA ARG A 122 3.44 12.79 18.56
C ARG A 122 3.83 14.20 18.99
N ASN A 123 2.86 15.11 19.07
CA ASN A 123 3.05 16.52 19.39
C ASN A 123 2.70 16.87 20.85
N ALA A 124 2.25 15.90 21.64
CA ALA A 124 1.94 16.01 23.06
C ALA A 124 3.05 15.39 23.92
#